data_AF-A0A0A0LJX3-F1
#
_entry.id   AF-A0A0A0LJX3-F1
#
_cell.length_a   1.000
_cell.length_b   1.000
_cell.length_c   1.000
_cell.angle_alpha   90.00
_cell.angle_beta   90.00
_cell.angle_gamma   90.00
#
_symmetry.space_group_name_H-M   'P 1'
#
loop_
_entity.id
_entity.type
_entity.pdbx_description
1 polymer ?
#
loop_
_entity_poly.entity_id
_entity_poly.type
_entity_poly.pdbx_seq_one_letter_code
_entity_poly.pdbx_strand_id
1 'polypeptide(L)'
;MVLVVINDQVGTCGDQVGTCGDQVETCGDQVETCGDQVETCGDQVETCGDQVETCGDQVETCGDQVETCGDQVETCGDQVETCGDQVETCGDQVETCGDQVETCGDQVETCGDQVETCGKCLKRQR
;
A
#
# COMPACT_ATOMS: atom_id res chain seq x y z
N MET A 1 -10.68 49.66 1.27
CA MET A 1 -10.75 48.59 2.29
C MET A 1 -11.37 47.32 1.73
N VAL A 2 -12.61 47.32 1.21
CA VAL A 2 -13.27 46.11 0.65
C VAL A 2 -12.45 45.42 -0.46
N LEU A 3 -11.88 46.18 -1.41
CA LEU A 3 -11.10 45.60 -2.51
C LEU A 3 -9.78 44.94 -2.07
N VAL A 4 -9.17 45.43 -0.99
CA VAL A 4 -7.90 44.90 -0.43
C VAL A 4 -8.17 43.58 0.28
N VAL A 5 -9.26 43.51 1.05
CA VAL A 5 -9.70 42.29 1.75
C VAL A 5 -10.03 41.16 0.75
N ILE A 6 -10.65 41.49 -0.37
CA ILE A 6 -10.96 40.50 -1.42
C ILE A 6 -9.67 39.96 -2.07
N ASN A 7 -8.66 40.82 -2.31
CA ASN A 7 -7.40 40.41 -2.92
C ASN A 7 -6.60 39.49 -1.99
N ASP A 8 -6.51 39.83 -0.70
CA ASP A 8 -5.85 39.00 0.31
C ASP A 8 -6.52 37.63 0.42
N GLN A 9 -7.86 37.56 0.38
CA GLN A 9 -8.57 36.29 0.44
C GLN A 9 -8.39 35.43 -0.80
N VAL A 10 -8.41 36.02 -2.00
CA VAL A 10 -8.11 35.29 -3.23
C VAL A 10 -6.69 34.72 -3.20
N GLY A 11 -5.72 35.49 -2.68
CA GLY A 11 -4.35 35.02 -2.46
C GLY A 11 -4.30 33.80 -1.53
N THR A 12 -4.89 33.90 -0.34
CA THR A 12 -4.92 32.77 0.61
C THR A 12 -5.63 31.53 0.06
N CYS A 13 -6.72 31.71 -0.71
CA CYS A 13 -7.41 30.60 -1.36
C CYS A 13 -6.55 29.94 -2.44
N GLY A 14 -5.77 30.73 -3.18
CA GLY A 14 -4.83 30.24 -4.18
C GLY A 14 -3.70 29.41 -3.56
N ASP A 15 -3.14 29.89 -2.44
CA ASP A 15 -2.09 29.18 -1.71
C ASP A 15 -2.61 27.86 -1.11
N GLN A 16 -3.86 27.85 -0.61
CA GLN A 16 -4.52 26.63 -0.14
C GLN A 16 -4.73 25.62 -1.26
N VAL A 17 -5.23 26.06 -2.43
CA VAL A 17 -5.40 25.18 -3.61
C VAL A 17 -4.05 24.61 -4.07
N GLY A 18 -2.99 25.43 -4.09
CA GLY A 18 -1.64 24.98 -4.43
C GLY A 18 -1.14 23.90 -3.47
N THR A 19 -1.24 24.16 -2.17
CA THR A 19 -0.86 23.19 -1.12
C THR A 19 -1.66 21.89 -1.23
N CYS A 20 -2.96 21.99 -1.52
CA CYS A 20 -3.82 20.83 -1.77
C CYS A 20 -3.37 20.03 -2.99
N GLY A 21 -2.95 20.70 -4.06
CA GLY A 21 -2.43 20.05 -5.27
C GLY A 21 -1.16 19.24 -4.98
N ASP A 22 -0.21 19.85 -4.26
CA ASP A 22 1.05 19.19 -3.88
C ASP A 22 0.79 17.97 -2.97
N GLN A 23 -0.19 18.06 -2.06
CA GLN A 23 -0.61 16.94 -1.22
C GLN A 23 -1.22 15.80 -2.03
N VAL A 24 -2.08 16.11 -3.01
CA VAL A 24 -2.70 15.10 -3.88
C VAL A 24 -1.63 14.40 -4.73
N GLU A 25 -0.64 15.13 -5.25
CA GLU A 25 0.48 14.56 -6.01
C GLU A 25 1.30 13.61 -5.13
N THR A 26 1.67 14.06 -3.93
CA THR A 26 2.40 13.22 -2.95
C THR A 26 1.62 11.95 -2.58
N CYS A 27 0.30 12.07 -2.38
CA CYS A 27 -0.58 10.94 -2.13
C CYS A 27 -0.60 9.96 -3.32
N GLY A 28 -0.63 10.48 -4.56
CA GLY A 28 -0.55 9.67 -5.77
C GLY A 28 0.72 8.83 -5.83
N ASP A 29 1.87 9.44 -5.58
CA ASP A 29 3.17 8.75 -5.57
C ASP A 29 3.24 7.66 -4.49
N GLN A 30 2.64 7.93 -3.32
CA GLN A 30 2.56 6.94 -2.24
C GLN A 30 1.68 5.75 -2.61
N VAL A 31 0.54 5.98 -3.26
CA VAL A 31 -0.36 4.91 -3.74
C VAL A 31 0.33 4.06 -4.80
N GLU A 32 1.07 4.66 -5.73
CA GLU A 32 1.85 3.93 -6.74
C GLU A 32 2.91 3.05 -6.08
N THR A 33 3.69 3.61 -5.15
CA THR A 33 4.72 2.87 -4.39
C THR A 33 4.10 1.69 -3.61
N CYS A 34 2.93 1.90 -3.00
CA CYS A 34 2.19 0.84 -2.31
C CYS A 34 1.77 -0.26 -3.30
N GLY A 35 1.30 0.10 -4.49
CA GLY A 35 0.95 -0.85 -5.55
C GLY A 35 2.11 -1.76 -5.93
N ASP A 36 3.29 -1.18 -6.17
CA ASP A 36 4.51 -1.92 -6.50
C ASP A 36 4.94 -2.88 -5.38
N GLN A 37 4.77 -2.47 -4.12
CA GLN A 37 5.05 -3.32 -2.96
C GLN A 37 4.09 -4.50 -2.88
N VAL A 38 2.80 -4.27 -3.11
CA VAL A 38 1.78 -5.34 -3.14
C VAL A 38 2.08 -6.34 -4.26
N GLU A 39 2.47 -5.88 -5.44
CA GLU A 39 2.87 -6.76 -6.56
C GLU A 39 4.08 -7.61 -6.18
N THR A 40 5.12 -6.99 -5.62
CA THR A 40 6.33 -7.70 -5.17
C THR A 40 6.01 -8.76 -4.11
N CYS A 41 5.11 -8.44 -3.17
CA CYS A 41 4.62 -9.39 -2.17
C CYS A 41 3.88 -10.57 -2.83
N GLY A 42 3.05 -10.30 -3.83
CA GLY A 42 2.36 -11.33 -4.61
C GLY A 42 3.32 -12.31 -5.26
N ASP A 43 4.36 -11.82 -5.92
CA ASP A 43 5.39 -12.65 -6.56
C ASP A 43 6.16 -13.51 -5.54
N GLN A 44 6.43 -12.97 -4.35
CA GLN A 44 7.07 -13.72 -3.26
C GLN A 44 6.17 -14.84 -2.75
N VAL A 45 4.87 -14.59 -2.58
CA VAL A 45 3.89 -15.60 -2.17
C VAL A 45 3.78 -16.71 -3.22
N GLU A 46 3.76 -16.37 -4.51
CA GLU A 46 3.76 -17.37 -5.60
C GLU A 46 5.01 -18.24 -5.55
N THR A 47 6.19 -17.63 -5.42
CA THR A 47 7.47 -18.35 -5.31
C THR A 47 7.49 -19.29 -4.10
N CYS A 48 6.94 -18.86 -2.96
CA CYS A 48 6.80 -19.69 -1.77
C CYS A 48 5.87 -20.88 -2.03
N GLY A 49 4.75 -20.67 -2.73
CA GLY A 49 3.84 -21.73 -3.14
C GLY A 49 4.52 -22.81 -3.98
N ASP A 50 5.31 -22.42 -4.98
CA ASP A 50 6.08 -23.32 -5.83
C ASP A 50 7.12 -24.14 -5.04
N GLN A 51 7.77 -23.50 -4.06
CA GLN A 51 8.71 -24.18 -3.17
C GLN A 51 8.01 -25.23 -2.29
N VAL A 52 6.84 -24.90 -1.74
CA VAL A 52 6.03 -25.82 -0.94
C VAL A 52 5.56 -27.01 -1.78
N GLU A 53 5.13 -26.79 -3.04
CA GLU A 53 4.75 -27.88 -3.96
C GLU A 53 5.94 -28.80 -4.24
N THR A 54 7.11 -28.21 -4.54
CA THR A 54 8.35 -28.98 -4.78
C THR A 54 8.75 -29.80 -3.56
N CYS A 55 8.61 -29.25 -2.34
CA CYS A 55 8.85 -29.97 -1.11
C CYS A 55 7.88 -31.15 -0.94
N GLY A 56 6.59 -30.94 -1.26
CA GLY A 56 5.57 -31.99 -1.27
C GLY A 56 5.94 -33.17 -2.18
N ASP A 57 6.37 -32.87 -3.41
CA ASP A 57 6.80 -33.88 -4.39
C ASP A 57 8.04 -34.67 -3.92
N GLN A 58 8.99 -33.98 -3.28
CA GLN A 58 10.16 -34.63 -2.69
C GLN A 58 9.76 -35.57 -1.55
N VAL A 59 8.87 -35.13 -0.65
CA VAL A 59 8.37 -35.96 0.45
C VAL A 59 7.64 -37.19 -0.09
N GLU A 60 6.81 -37.06 -1.13
CA GLU A 60 6.12 -38.19 -1.76
C GLU A 60 7.12 -39.21 -2.33
N THR A 61 8.13 -38.73 -3.07
CA THR A 61 9.19 -39.58 -3.64
C THR A 61 10.03 -40.28 -2.55
N CYS A 62 10.26 -39.60 -1.44
CA CYS A 62 11.02 -40.14 -0.31
C CYS A 62 10.20 -41.11 0.55
N GLY A 63 8.87 -41.01 0.60
CA GLY A 63 8.01 -42.03 1.21
C GLY A 63 8.30 -43.46 0.72
N ASP A 64 8.82 -43.58 -0.51
CA ASP A 64 9.23 -44.84 -1.14
C ASP A 64 10.61 -45.38 -0.67
N GLN A 65 11.43 -44.59 0.07
CA GLN A 65 12.80 -44.95 0.51
C GLN A 65 13.14 -44.70 2.00
N VAL A 66 12.17 -44.84 2.92
CA VAL A 66 12.22 -44.93 4.41
C VAL A 66 13.37 -44.27 5.24
N GLU A 67 14.68 -44.54 5.06
CA GLU A 67 15.73 -44.08 6.00
C GLU A 67 16.35 -42.71 5.69
N THR A 68 16.71 -42.41 4.43
CA THR A 68 17.17 -41.06 4.01
C THR A 68 16.06 -40.00 4.03
N CYS A 69 14.86 -40.42 4.37
CA CYS A 69 13.62 -39.68 4.13
C CYS A 69 13.21 -38.86 5.35
N GLY A 70 13.65 -39.22 6.55
CA GLY A 70 13.38 -38.43 7.76
C GLY A 70 13.97 -37.02 7.69
N ASP A 71 15.28 -36.92 7.43
CA ASP A 71 15.99 -35.63 7.37
C ASP A 71 15.49 -34.73 6.22
N GLN A 72 15.11 -35.33 5.09
CA GLN A 72 14.53 -34.59 3.96
C GLN A 72 13.13 -34.07 4.27
N VAL A 73 12.29 -34.86 4.94
CA VAL A 73 10.96 -34.42 5.38
C VAL A 73 11.07 -33.28 6.41
N GLU A 74 12.00 -33.37 7.35
CA GLU A 74 12.25 -32.30 8.32
C GLU A 74 12.70 -31.00 7.63
N THR A 75 13.67 -31.09 6.71
CA THR A 75 14.12 -29.92 5.93
C THR A 75 13.00 -29.31 5.09
N CYS A 76 12.15 -30.14 4.48
CA CYS A 76 10.97 -29.68 3.74
C CYS A 76 9.97 -28.97 4.68
N GLY A 77 9.76 -29.50 5.88
CA GLY A 77 8.92 -28.88 6.90
C GLY A 77 9.40 -27.48 7.29
N ASP A 78 10.70 -27.33 7.57
CA ASP A 78 11.30 -26.03 7.91
C ASP A 78 11.18 -25.02 6.76
N GLN A 79 11.31 -25.48 5.51
CA GLN A 79 11.12 -24.64 4.33
C GLN A 79 9.67 -24.17 4.20
N VAL A 80 8.69 -25.05 4.43
CA VAL A 80 7.27 -24.70 4.42
C VAL A 80 6.93 -23.71 5.51
N GLU A 81 7.48 -23.87 6.72
CA GLU A 81 7.29 -22.91 7.83
C GLU A 81 7.87 -21.54 7.47
N THR A 82 9.11 -21.50 6.95
CA THR A 82 9.74 -20.26 6.50
C THR A 82 8.93 -19.55 5.41
N CYS A 83 8.38 -20.32 4.45
CA CYS A 83 7.48 -19.80 3.43
C CYS A 83 6.20 -19.21 4.04
N GLY A 84 5.62 -19.88 5.04
CA GLY A 84 4.46 -19.39 5.77
C GLY A 84 4.70 -18.03 6.43
N ASP A 85 5.83 -17.88 7.13
CA ASP A 85 6.22 -16.62 7.78
C ASP A 85 6.42 -15.48 6.76
N GLN A 86 6.97 -15.81 5.59
CA GLN A 86 7.14 -14.83 4.50
C GLN A 86 5.79 -14.37 3.94
N VAL A 87 4.84 -15.29 3.75
CA VAL A 87 3.49 -14.97 3.30
C VAL A 87 2.75 -14.09 4.33
N GLU A 88 2.89 -14.38 5.63
CA GLU A 88 2.31 -13.55 6.70
C GLU A 88 2.90 -12.14 6.69
N THR A 89 4.24 -12.02 6.60
CA THR A 89 4.92 -10.72 6.51
C THR A 89 4.47 -9.92 5.29
N CYS A 90 4.29 -10.58 4.14
CA CYS A 90 3.74 -9.97 2.94
C CYS A 90 2.31 -9.46 3.17
N GLY A 91 1.47 -10.25 3.85
CA GLY A 91 0.11 -9.86 4.22
C GLY A 91 0.07 -8.58 5.05
N ASP A 92 0.91 -8.49 6.09
CA ASP A 92 1.03 -7.29 6.95
C ASP A 92 1.48 -6.05 6.16
N GLN A 93 2.38 -6.23 5.18
CA GLN A 93 2.81 -5.15 4.31
C GLN A 93 1.68 -4.65 3.40
N VAL A 94 0.89 -5.57 2.84
CA VAL A 94 -0.29 -5.21 2.03
C VAL A 94 -1.33 -4.47 2.88
N GLU A 95 -1.59 -4.89 4.12
CA GLU A 95 -2.50 -4.20 5.03
C GLU A 95 -2.01 -2.77 5.33
N THR A 96 -0.72 -2.62 5.67
CA THR A 96 -0.10 -1.31 5.91
C THR A 96 -0.21 -0.39 4.68
N CYS A 97 -0.02 -0.93 3.48
CA CYS A 97 -0.22 -0.20 2.24
C CYS A 97 -1.67 0.26 2.08
N GLY A 98 -2.64 -0.60 2.38
CA GLY A 98 -4.06 -0.27 2.38
C GLY A 98 -4.39 0.92 3.28
N ASP A 99 -3.89 0.91 4.51
CA ASP A 99 -4.09 2.00 5.49
C ASP A 99 -3.48 3.34 5.00
N GLN A 100 -2.33 3.28 4.33
CA GLN A 100 -1.71 4.46 3.73
C GLN A 100 -2.54 5.03 2.59
N VAL A 101 -3.09 4.17 1.73
CA VAL A 101 -3.98 4.57 0.63
C VAL A 101 -5.26 5.21 1.18
N GLU A 102 -5.85 4.65 2.25
CA GLU A 102 -7.03 5.24 2.91
C GLU A 102 -6.71 6.62 3.48
N THR A 103 -5.60 6.75 4.20
CA THR A 103 -5.14 8.05 4.74
C THR A 103 -4.92 9.09 3.64
N CYS A 104 -4.37 8.68 2.50
CA CYS A 104 -4.23 9.54 1.32
C CYS A 104 -5.59 9.98 0.78
N GLY A 105 -6.56 9.07 0.71
CA GLY A 105 -7.93 9.38 0.32
C GLY A 105 -8.57 10.45 1.20
N ASP A 106 -8.44 10.32 2.52
CA ASP A 106 -8.96 11.29 3.50
C ASP A 106 -8.31 12.68 3.36
N GLN A 107 -7.00 12.73 3.07
CA GLN A 107 -6.30 13.97 2.81
C GLN A 107 -6.81 14.66 1.54
N VAL A 108 -7.02 13.90 0.48
CA VAL A 108 -7.58 14.41 -0.79
C VAL A 108 -9.02 14.92 -0.60
N GLU A 109 -9.85 14.23 0.17
CA GLU A 109 -11.21 14.69 0.50
C GLU A 109 -11.17 16.00 1.29
N THR A 110 -10.34 16.06 2.32
CA THR A 110 -10.14 17.29 3.13
C THR A 110 -9.69 18.46 2.26
N CYS A 111 -8.77 18.22 1.32
CA CYS A 111 -8.33 19.21 0.34
C CYS A 111 -9.49 19.69 -0.53
N GLY A 112 -10.30 18.75 -1.05
CA GLY A 112 -11.50 19.06 -1.82
C GLY A 112 -12.47 19.98 -1.07
N ASP A 113 -12.72 19.69 0.21
CA ASP A 113 -13.60 20.48 1.08
C ASP A 113 -13.07 21.89 1.33
N GLN A 114 -11.75 22.04 1.53
CA GLN A 114 -11.11 23.34 1.68
C GLN A 114 -11.26 24.17 0.42
N VAL A 115 -10.98 23.58 -0.75
CA VAL A 115 -11.13 24.26 -2.05
C VAL A 115 -12.59 24.66 -2.31
N GLU A 116 -13.55 23.80 -1.98
CA GLU A 116 -14.98 24.10 -2.13
C GLU A 116 -15.39 25.26 -1.20
N THR A 117 -14.89 25.26 0.04
CA THR A 117 -15.14 26.33 1.03
C THR A 117 -14.56 27.67 0.56
N CYS A 118 -13.33 27.68 0.06
CA CYS A 118 -12.71 28.85 -0.58
C CYS A 118 -13.57 29.38 -1.74
N GLY A 119 -14.02 28.49 -2.62
CA GLY A 119 -14.90 28.85 -3.74
C GLY A 119 -16.24 29.44 -3.30
N LYS A 120 -16.84 28.91 -2.22
CA LYS A 120 -18.09 29.43 -1.62
C LYS A 120 -17.88 30.82 -0.99
N CYS A 121 -16.79 31.02 -0.24
CA CYS A 121 -16.46 32.30 0.40
C CYS A 121 -16.24 33.41 -0.64
N LEU A 122 -15.49 33.12 -1.71
CA LEU A 122 -15.24 34.09 -2.79
C LEU A 122 -16.51 34.46 -3.56
N LYS A 123 -17.40 33.49 -3.80
CA LYS A 123 -18.70 33.74 -4.45
C LYS A 123 -19.63 34.63 -3.60
N ARG A 124 -19.55 34.56 -2.27
CA ARG A 124 -20.38 35.38 -1.36
C ARG A 124 -19.92 36.83 -1.21
N GLN A 125 -18.66 37.13 -1.56
CA GLN A 125 -18.08 38.47 -1.46
C GLN A 125 -18.15 39.29 -2.74
N ARG A 126 -18.72 38.70 -3.79
CA ARG A 126 -18.95 39.31 -5.09
C ARG A 126 -20.38 39.83 -5.18
#